data_AF-A0A8S4SCU3-F1
#
_entry.id   AF-A0A8S4SCU3-F1
#
_cell.length_a   1.000
_cell.length_b   1.000
_cell.length_c   1.000
_cell.angle_alpha   90.00
_cell.angle_beta   90.00
_cell.angle_gamma   90.00
#
_symmetry.space_group_name_H-M   'P 1'
#
loop_
_entity.id
_entity.type
_entity.pdbx_description
1 polymer ?
#
loop_
_entity_poly.entity_id
_entity_poly.type
_entity_poly.pdbx_seq_one_letter_code
_entity_poly.pdbx_strand_id
1 'polypeptide(L)'
;MSYASVAFAFRPPSAYKRFQTLQNRFMRNATGCPWFVRNVDLHRDLKLPTIAQYFKKLSKIYFEKSIRHPNPLIVAASFYSPNLSATLNKRRPKHILHDPDDQITTDNAPYQNTQSTYAQRLRRRRRGPRLLTSTGRGLAPRSRKRAD
;
A
#
# COMPACT_ATOMS: atom_id res chain seq x y z
N MET A 1 -13.91 10.80 -19.83
CA MET A 1 -13.91 9.32 -19.67
C MET A 1 -12.50 8.85 -19.93
N SER A 2 -11.80 8.37 -18.91
CA SER A 2 -10.40 7.99 -19.06
C SER A 2 -10.32 6.50 -19.34
N TYR A 3 -10.22 6.09 -20.61
CA TYR A 3 -10.08 4.69 -21.02
C TYR A 3 -8.93 3.96 -20.29
N ALA A 4 -7.88 4.71 -19.94
CA ALA A 4 -6.73 4.21 -19.19
C ALA A 4 -7.04 3.77 -17.74
N SER A 5 -8.22 4.06 -17.17
CA SER A 5 -8.57 3.69 -15.79
C SER A 5 -8.48 2.18 -15.55
N VAL A 6 -8.83 1.35 -16.55
CA VAL A 6 -8.74 -0.12 -16.46
C VAL A 6 -7.29 -0.58 -16.24
N ALA A 7 -6.33 0.05 -16.93
CA ALA A 7 -4.92 -0.27 -16.78
C ALA A 7 -4.40 0.05 -15.36
N PHE A 8 -4.94 1.09 -14.73
CA PHE A 8 -4.61 1.44 -13.35
C PHE A 8 -5.42 0.66 -12.32
N ALA A 9 -6.57 0.10 -12.70
CA ALA A 9 -7.43 -0.69 -11.83
C ALA A 9 -6.80 -2.03 -11.44
N PHE A 10 -6.09 -2.69 -12.35
CA PHE A 10 -5.45 -3.99 -12.11
C PHE A 10 -3.92 -3.85 -12.15
N ARG A 11 -3.32 -3.59 -10.99
CA ARG A 11 -1.89 -3.23 -10.91
C ARG A 11 -1.18 -3.82 -9.68
N PRO A 12 0.12 -4.12 -9.76
CA PRO A 12 0.90 -4.46 -8.57
C PRO A 12 1.07 -3.24 -7.63
N PRO A 13 1.06 -3.44 -6.29
CA PRO A 13 1.27 -2.35 -5.34
C PRO A 13 2.62 -1.60 -5.50
N SER A 14 3.68 -2.25 -5.98
CA SER A 14 4.98 -1.58 -6.17
C SER A 14 4.93 -0.38 -7.12
N ALA A 15 4.01 -0.38 -8.09
CA ALA A 15 3.86 0.69 -9.05
C ALA A 15 3.25 1.96 -8.43
N TYR A 16 2.39 1.85 -7.39
CA TYR A 16 1.82 3.03 -6.73
C TYR A 16 2.91 3.86 -6.06
N LYS A 17 3.87 3.19 -5.42
CA LYS A 17 4.96 3.85 -4.70
C LYS A 17 5.77 4.72 -5.63
N ARG A 18 6.04 4.26 -6.85
CA ARG A 18 6.80 5.01 -7.85
C ARG A 18 6.05 6.27 -8.29
N PHE A 19 4.76 6.14 -8.60
CA PHE A 19 3.94 7.30 -8.98
C PHE A 19 3.77 8.29 -7.83
N GLN A 20 3.59 7.81 -6.60
CA GLN A 20 3.49 8.68 -5.43
C GLN A 20 4.80 9.41 -5.17
N THR A 21 5.96 8.76 -5.33
CA THR A 21 7.26 9.42 -5.25
C THR A 21 7.42 10.50 -6.33
N LEU A 22 6.95 10.24 -7.55
CA LEU A 22 6.95 11.23 -8.63
C LEU A 22 6.06 12.43 -8.29
N GLN A 23 4.83 12.19 -7.81
CA GLN A 23 3.92 13.24 -7.37
C GLN A 23 4.54 14.07 -6.24
N ASN A 24 5.10 13.41 -5.22
CA ASN A 24 5.74 14.09 -4.08
C ASN A 24 6.90 14.99 -4.54
N ARG A 25 7.72 14.51 -5.48
CA ARG A 25 8.82 15.30 -6.05
C ARG A 25 8.28 16.48 -6.87
N PHE A 26 7.25 16.24 -7.69
CA PHE A 26 6.63 17.29 -8.49
C PHE A 26 6.07 18.41 -7.63
N MET A 27 5.30 18.08 -6.59
CA MET A 27 4.73 19.07 -5.68
C MET A 27 5.82 19.92 -5.01
N ARG A 28 6.90 19.28 -4.52
CA ARG A 28 8.02 19.98 -3.89
C ARG A 28 8.75 20.91 -4.84
N ASN A 29 9.00 20.45 -6.06
CA ASN A 29 9.66 21.27 -7.07
C ASN A 29 8.78 22.46 -7.49
N ALA A 30 7.47 22.25 -7.60
CA ALA A 30 6.52 23.29 -7.98
C ALA A 30 6.37 24.37 -6.89
N THR A 31 6.37 24.00 -5.61
CA THR A 31 6.23 24.95 -4.49
C THR A 31 7.55 25.51 -3.98
N GLY A 32 8.69 24.94 -4.40
CA GLY A 32 10.00 25.28 -3.82
C GLY A 32 10.13 24.91 -2.34
N CYS A 33 9.34 23.95 -1.84
CA CYS A 33 9.31 23.63 -0.42
C CYS A 33 10.58 22.91 0.06
N PRO A 34 11.09 23.24 1.27
CA PRO A 34 12.24 22.57 1.83
C PRO A 34 11.93 21.12 2.22
N TRP A 35 12.97 20.30 2.29
CA TRP A 35 12.86 18.84 2.47
C TRP A 35 12.13 18.42 3.75
N PHE A 36 12.18 19.24 4.81
CA PHE A 36 11.59 18.93 6.12
C PHE A 36 10.06 19.10 6.18
N VAL A 37 9.45 19.81 5.23
CA VAL A 37 7.98 19.92 5.15
C VAL A 37 7.41 18.53 4.90
N ARG A 38 6.37 18.10 5.63
CA ARG A 38 5.82 16.75 5.45
C ARG A 38 4.97 16.70 4.19
N ASN A 39 4.99 15.55 3.50
CA ASN A 39 4.17 15.37 2.29
C ASN A 39 2.66 15.48 2.59
N VAL A 40 2.23 15.11 3.80
CA VAL A 40 0.83 15.23 4.24
C VAL A 40 0.37 16.69 4.21
N ASP A 41 1.19 17.60 4.75
CA ASP A 41 0.92 19.03 4.79
C ASP A 41 0.87 19.61 3.37
N LEU A 42 1.82 19.24 2.50
CA LEU A 42 1.81 19.64 1.08
C LEU A 42 0.55 19.21 0.34
N HIS A 43 0.08 17.98 0.58
CA HIS A 43 -1.16 17.48 -0.01
C HIS A 43 -2.38 18.26 0.48
N ARG A 44 -2.40 18.63 1.76
CA ARG A 44 -3.49 19.41 2.37
C ARG A 44 -3.51 20.84 1.83
N ASP A 45 -2.37 21.49 1.78
CA ASP A 45 -2.24 22.89 1.35
C ASP A 45 -2.57 23.05 -0.14
N LEU A 46 -2.05 22.13 -0.98
CA LEU A 46 -2.35 22.10 -2.42
C LEU A 46 -3.72 21.50 -2.74
N LYS A 47 -4.44 20.96 -1.74
CA LYS A 47 -5.71 20.23 -1.89
C LYS A 47 -5.62 19.11 -2.94
N LEU A 48 -4.45 18.47 -3.05
CA LEU A 48 -4.18 17.43 -4.04
C LEU A 48 -4.46 16.04 -3.46
N PRO A 49 -5.30 15.20 -4.11
CA PRO A 49 -5.45 13.81 -3.72
C PRO A 49 -4.14 13.05 -3.97
N THR A 50 -3.92 12.00 -3.20
CA THR A 50 -2.82 11.05 -3.48
C THR A 50 -3.07 10.32 -4.79
N ILE A 51 -2.02 9.81 -5.43
CA ILE A 51 -2.17 9.04 -6.67
C ILE A 51 -3.07 7.82 -6.46
N ALA A 52 -2.96 7.15 -5.31
CA ALA A 52 -3.80 5.99 -5.01
C ALA A 52 -5.29 6.36 -4.94
N GLN A 53 -5.64 7.45 -4.22
CA GLN A 53 -7.02 7.95 -4.19
C GLN A 53 -7.52 8.34 -5.58
N TYR A 54 -6.69 9.04 -6.35
CA TYR A 54 -7.05 9.52 -7.68
C TYR A 54 -7.36 8.35 -8.62
N PHE A 55 -6.49 7.33 -8.66
CA PHE A 55 -6.75 6.13 -9.45
C PHE A 55 -7.94 5.33 -8.94
N LYS A 56 -8.12 5.20 -7.62
CA LYS A 56 -9.29 4.53 -7.04
C LYS A 56 -10.59 5.21 -7.45
N LYS A 57 -10.63 6.55 -7.42
CA LYS A 57 -11.77 7.36 -7.88
C LYS A 57 -12.03 7.17 -9.37
N LEU A 58 -11.00 7.26 -10.21
CA LEU A 58 -11.13 7.05 -11.65
C LEU A 58 -11.64 5.65 -12.01
N SER A 59 -11.08 4.62 -11.36
CA SER A 59 -11.51 3.24 -11.56
C SER A 59 -12.97 3.06 -11.15
N LYS A 60 -13.38 3.61 -10.00
CA LYS A 60 -14.78 3.56 -9.56
C LYS A 60 -15.73 4.16 -10.60
N ILE A 61 -15.45 5.38 -11.07
CA ILE A 61 -16.26 6.06 -12.10
C ILE A 61 -16.34 5.23 -13.38
N TYR A 62 -15.23 4.62 -13.78
CA TYR A 62 -15.19 3.78 -14.97
C TYR A 62 -16.08 2.54 -14.83
N PHE A 63 -15.93 1.78 -13.74
CA PHE A 63 -16.67 0.54 -13.54
C PHE A 63 -18.18 0.79 -13.34
N GLU A 64 -18.54 1.87 -12.65
CA GLU A 64 -19.94 2.31 -12.54
C GLU A 64 -20.56 2.62 -13.91
N LYS A 65 -19.77 3.18 -14.84
CA LYS A 65 -20.24 3.43 -16.20
C LYS A 65 -20.28 2.17 -17.05
N SER A 66 -19.29 1.28 -16.92
CA SER A 66 -19.24 0.06 -17.73
C SER A 66 -20.43 -0.86 -17.48
N ILE A 67 -20.98 -0.87 -16.25
CA ILE A 67 -22.19 -1.63 -15.91
C ILE A 67 -23.41 -1.14 -16.71
N ARG A 68 -23.48 0.15 -17.04
CA ARG A 68 -24.59 0.77 -17.79
C ARG A 68 -24.33 0.83 -19.30
N HIS A 69 -23.27 0.17 -19.79
CA HIS A 69 -22.89 0.28 -21.20
C HIS A 69 -23.82 -0.58 -22.09
N PRO A 70 -24.24 -0.10 -23.28
CA PRO A 70 -25.09 -0.89 -24.18
C PRO A 70 -24.43 -2.16 -24.74
N ASN A 71 -23.10 -2.29 -24.59
CA ASN A 71 -22.36 -3.43 -25.12
C ASN A 71 -22.20 -4.50 -24.03
N PRO A 72 -22.77 -5.70 -24.19
CA PRO A 72 -22.73 -6.75 -23.19
C PRO A 72 -21.30 -7.24 -22.90
N LEU A 73 -20.36 -7.13 -23.85
CA LEU A 73 -18.96 -7.52 -23.64
C LEU A 73 -18.27 -6.60 -22.63
N ILE A 74 -18.58 -5.31 -22.65
CA ILE A 74 -18.02 -4.32 -21.72
C ILE A 74 -18.62 -4.53 -20.32
N VAL A 75 -19.92 -4.83 -20.25
CA VAL A 75 -20.59 -5.19 -19.00
C VAL A 75 -19.96 -6.46 -18.42
N ALA A 76 -19.78 -7.52 -19.21
CA ALA A 76 -19.15 -8.76 -18.78
C ALA A 76 -17.71 -8.55 -18.29
N ALA A 77 -16.92 -7.73 -19.01
CA ALA A 77 -15.56 -7.38 -18.60
C ALA A 77 -15.50 -6.62 -17.27
N SER A 78 -16.54 -5.85 -16.92
CA SER A 78 -16.60 -5.11 -15.65
C SER A 78 -16.70 -6.02 -14.42
N PHE A 79 -17.27 -7.22 -14.58
CA PHE A 79 -17.39 -8.24 -13.53
C PHE A 79 -16.18 -9.17 -13.43
N TYR A 80 -15.08 -8.86 -14.12
CA TYR A 80 -13.87 -9.67 -14.08
C TYR A 80 -13.25 -9.72 -12.68
N SER A 81 -13.24 -10.90 -12.06
CA SER A 81 -12.51 -11.18 -10.81
C SER A 81 -11.29 -12.06 -11.08
N PRO A 82 -10.05 -11.59 -10.80
CA PRO A 82 -8.84 -12.37 -11.03
C PRO A 82 -8.64 -13.54 -10.04
N ASN A 83 -9.51 -13.72 -9.02
CA ASN A 83 -9.30 -14.71 -7.95
C ASN A 83 -10.08 -16.03 -8.08
N LEU A 84 -10.72 -16.31 -9.23
CA LEU A 84 -11.68 -17.42 -9.37
C LEU A 84 -11.12 -18.84 -9.17
N SER A 85 -9.83 -19.03 -8.91
CA SER A 85 -9.32 -20.35 -8.54
C SER A 85 -8.07 -20.26 -7.67
N ALA A 86 -8.21 -20.68 -6.40
CA ALA A 86 -7.10 -20.99 -5.50
C ALA A 86 -6.17 -22.10 -6.04
N THR A 87 -6.56 -22.75 -7.15
CA THR A 87 -5.85 -23.86 -7.81
C THR A 87 -4.83 -23.40 -8.85
N LEU A 88 -4.92 -22.16 -9.36
CA LEU A 88 -3.97 -21.62 -10.32
C LEU A 88 -2.95 -20.75 -9.60
N ASN A 89 -1.72 -21.24 -9.46
CA ASN A 89 -0.55 -20.54 -8.90
C ASN A 89 -0.08 -19.31 -9.72
N LYS A 90 -1.00 -18.58 -10.36
CA LYS A 90 -0.71 -17.36 -11.14
C LYS A 90 -1.07 -16.13 -10.31
N ARG A 91 -0.06 -15.41 -9.81
CA ARG A 91 -0.23 -14.13 -9.12
C ARG A 91 -0.68 -13.06 -10.11
N ARG A 92 -1.98 -12.79 -10.18
CA ARG A 92 -2.53 -11.65 -10.94
C ARG A 92 -2.52 -10.37 -10.11
N PRO A 93 -2.38 -9.20 -10.75
CA PRO A 93 -2.59 -7.91 -10.08
C PRO A 93 -3.96 -7.86 -9.42
N LYS A 94 -4.02 -7.38 -8.18
CA LYS A 94 -5.27 -7.18 -7.47
C LYS A 94 -5.98 -5.93 -7.98
N HIS A 95 -7.28 -5.90 -7.76
CA HIS A 95 -8.09 -4.76 -8.12
C HIS A 95 -7.95 -3.64 -7.09
N ILE A 96 -7.71 -2.40 -7.55
CA ILE A 96 -7.43 -1.23 -6.71
C ILE A 96 -8.56 -0.88 -5.74
N LEU A 97 -9.80 -1.28 -6.03
CA LEU A 97 -10.93 -1.01 -5.12
C LEU A 97 -10.82 -1.81 -3.80
N HIS A 98 -10.09 -2.93 -3.80
CA HIS A 98 -9.85 -3.74 -2.59
C HIS A 98 -8.59 -3.34 -1.83
N ASP A 99 -7.78 -2.42 -2.37
CA ASP A 99 -6.58 -1.98 -1.69
C ASP A 99 -6.92 -1.04 -0.52
N PRO A 100 -6.22 -1.17 0.63
CA PRO A 100 -6.36 -0.22 1.72
C PRO A 100 -5.85 1.15 1.29
N ASP A 101 -6.38 2.21 1.91
CA ASP A 101 -5.96 3.57 1.60
C ASP A 101 -4.54 3.88 2.11
N ASP A 102 -3.84 4.78 1.41
CA ASP A 102 -2.48 5.20 1.77
C ASP A 102 -2.43 5.97 3.10
N GLN A 103 -1.28 5.96 3.78
CA GLN A 103 -1.09 6.69 5.05
C GLN A 103 -1.41 8.19 4.94
N ILE A 104 -0.98 8.84 3.85
CA ILE A 104 -1.25 10.26 3.62
C ILE A 104 -2.76 10.51 3.47
N THR A 105 -3.46 9.57 2.83
CA THR A 105 -4.91 9.60 2.67
C THR A 105 -5.61 9.44 4.01
N THR A 106 -5.19 8.48 4.82
CA THR A 106 -5.78 8.25 6.14
C THR A 106 -5.57 9.44 7.06
N ASP A 107 -4.38 10.06 7.01
CA ASP A 107 -4.03 11.21 7.85
C ASP A 107 -4.76 12.50 7.42
N ASN A 108 -5.11 12.64 6.14
CA ASN A 108 -5.83 13.79 5.59
C ASN A 108 -7.36 13.62 5.55
N ALA A 109 -7.90 12.46 5.92
CA ALA A 109 -9.34 12.22 5.92
C ALA A 109 -10.01 13.07 7.04
N PRO A 110 -11.12 13.79 6.74
CA PRO A 110 -11.87 14.48 7.78
C PRO A 110 -12.52 13.44 8.68
N TYR A 111 -11.97 13.27 9.89
CA TYR A 111 -12.43 12.42 10.99
C TYR A 111 -12.99 11.03 10.58
N GLN A 112 -12.11 10.03 10.61
CA GLN A 112 -12.53 8.64 10.82
C GLN A 112 -11.94 8.17 12.15
N ASN A 113 -12.81 7.70 13.05
CA ASN A 113 -12.47 7.16 14.36
C ASN A 113 -11.72 5.82 14.18
N THR A 114 -10.47 5.88 13.74
CA THR A 114 -9.60 4.69 13.64
C THR A 114 -8.73 4.65 14.87
N GLN A 115 -9.00 3.69 15.76
CA GLN A 115 -8.18 3.42 16.94
C GLN A 115 -6.68 3.48 16.60
N SER A 116 -6.01 4.54 17.06
CA SER A 116 -4.57 4.69 17.26
C SER A 116 -3.67 3.70 16.48
N THR A 117 -3.28 4.06 15.25
CA THR A 117 -2.19 3.39 14.53
C THR A 117 -0.81 3.64 15.21
N TYR A 118 -0.74 4.56 16.18
CA TYR A 118 0.43 4.77 17.04
C TYR A 118 0.67 3.55 17.95
N ALA A 119 -0.39 2.93 18.48
CA ALA A 119 -0.31 1.73 19.33
C ALA A 119 0.16 0.48 18.57
N GLN A 120 -0.16 0.36 17.28
CA GLN A 120 0.23 -0.79 16.44
C GLN A 120 1.72 -0.75 16.05
N ARG A 121 2.32 0.45 15.93
CA ARG A 121 3.75 0.63 15.62
C ARG A 121 4.67 0.25 16.78
N LEU A 122 4.27 0.49 18.02
CA LEU A 122 5.01 0.08 19.22
C LEU A 122 4.97 -1.45 19.47
N ARG A 123 3.93 -2.14 18.98
CA ARG A 123 3.79 -3.60 19.11
C ARG A 123 4.75 -4.41 18.23
N ARG A 124 5.30 -3.84 17.16
CA ARG A 124 6.28 -4.54 16.29
C ARG A 124 7.72 -4.47 16.77
N ARG A 125 8.06 -3.56 17.68
CA ARG A 125 9.41 -3.49 18.30
C ARG A 125 9.58 -4.39 19.52
N ARG A 126 8.50 -4.97 20.06
CA ARG A 126 8.57 -6.00 21.11
C ARG A 126 8.36 -7.39 20.51
N ARG A 127 9.36 -7.89 19.77
CA ARG A 127 9.57 -9.35 19.77
C ARG A 127 10.17 -9.67 21.13
N GLY A 128 9.34 -10.25 22.00
CA GLY A 128 9.71 -10.64 23.36
C GLY A 128 10.84 -11.68 23.40
N PRO A 129 11.28 -12.05 24.61
CA PRO A 129 12.45 -12.89 24.81
C PRO A 129 12.26 -14.24 24.12
N ARG A 130 13.30 -14.69 23.43
CA ARG A 130 13.41 -16.04 22.87
C ARG A 130 13.39 -17.01 24.05
N LEU A 131 12.29 -17.72 24.26
CA LEU A 131 12.20 -18.78 25.27
C LEU A 131 13.25 -19.84 24.92
N LEU A 132 14.31 -19.91 25.72
CA LEU A 132 15.26 -21.02 25.72
C LEU A 132 14.52 -22.21 26.29
N THR A 133 14.05 -23.11 25.43
CA THR A 133 13.61 -24.43 25.88
C THR A 133 14.85 -25.21 26.31
N SER A 134 14.93 -25.45 27.62
CA SER A 134 15.89 -26.37 28.23
C SER A 134 15.61 -27.80 27.77
N THR A 135 16.48 -28.34 26.91
CA THR A 135 16.72 -29.78 26.85
C THR A 135 18.22 -29.97 26.68
N GLY A 136 18.84 -30.53 27.72
CA GLY A 136 20.29 -30.62 27.85
C GLY A 136 20.92 -31.64 26.91
N ARG A 137 22.22 -31.43 26.64
CA ARG A 137 23.26 -32.44 26.49
C ARG A 137 24.59 -31.74 26.20
N GLY A 138 25.63 -32.11 26.95
CA GLY A 138 27.03 -31.93 26.53
C GLY A 138 27.85 -30.93 27.33
N LEU A 139 28.33 -31.37 28.50
CA LEU A 139 29.54 -30.85 29.12
C LEU A 139 30.75 -31.15 28.22
N ALA A 140 31.55 -30.14 27.87
CA ALA A 140 32.99 -30.29 27.58
C ALA A 140 33.67 -28.90 27.66
N PRO A 141 34.68 -28.70 28.52
CA PRO A 141 35.38 -27.43 28.64
C PRO A 141 36.45 -27.29 27.55
N ARG A 142 36.42 -26.17 26.81
CA ARG A 142 37.43 -25.82 25.81
C ARG A 142 38.61 -25.12 26.48
N SER A 143 39.75 -25.81 26.49
CA SER A 143 41.06 -25.37 26.97
C SER A 143 41.49 -24.00 26.43
N ARG A 144 41.86 -23.09 27.34
CA ARG A 144 42.57 -21.82 27.04
C ARG A 144 44.07 -22.08 27.09
N LYS A 145 44.75 -22.10 25.95
CA LYS A 145 46.20 -21.86 25.91
C LYS A 145 46.44 -20.35 26.00
N ARG A 146 47.18 -19.94 27.03
CA ARG A 146 47.76 -18.60 27.18
C ARG A 146 48.92 -18.50 26.18
N ALA A 147 49.03 -17.36 25.52
CA ALA A 147 50.25 -16.95 24.84
C ALA A 147 51.05 -16.13 25.86
N ASP A 148 52.34 -16.45 25.96
CA ASP A 148 53.37 -15.62 26.58
C ASP A 148 53.76 -14.47 25.64
#